data_AF-A0A965V236-F1
#
_entry.id   AF-A0A965V236-F1
#
_cell.length_a   1.000
_cell.length_b   1.000
_cell.length_c   1.000
_cell.angle_alpha   90.00
_cell.angle_beta   90.00
_cell.angle_gamma   90.00
#
_symmetry.space_group_name_H-M   'P 1'
#
loop_
_entity.id
_entity.type
_entity.pdbx_description
1 polymer ?
#
loop_
_entity_poly.entity_id
_entity_poly.type
_entity_poly.pdbx_seq_one_letter_code
_entity_poly.pdbx_strand_id
1 'polypeptide(L)'
;MPVAVWAASWNMLVVGLRDDPRYERKTLEQAFIGKPTGRPLIAAQIALDELKDNLQDSGNQLKLQDWLHTLPSERMLADAMAQWLAARNWRDMIVLVGPEPKDQALRDIWMASIKRYGLKVKAERKFVLSGDPRQREASNPKLLTAEPAHDVVMVLDTVGEFAKALPYNTALPRPVTGSGGLVPLAWHPSWERYGAPQLNHRFQKLSNKQMASQDWAAWMAVKSFATALDEEP
;
A
#
# COMPACT_ATOMS: atom_id res chain seq x y z
N MET A 1 5.37 48.25 -11.38
CA MET A 1 4.41 47.88 -12.46
C MET A 1 3.55 46.75 -11.92
N PRO A 2 2.26 46.64 -12.26
CA PRO A 2 1.50 45.43 -11.94
C PRO A 2 2.09 44.26 -12.73
N VAL A 3 2.28 43.11 -12.07
CA VAL A 3 2.57 41.85 -12.78
C VAL A 3 1.24 41.36 -13.37
N ALA A 4 1.24 41.00 -14.64
CA ALA A 4 0.06 40.43 -15.28
C ALA A 4 -0.07 38.95 -14.87
N VAL A 5 -1.01 38.66 -13.97
CA VAL A 5 -1.38 37.28 -13.62
C VAL A 5 -2.09 36.68 -14.84
N TRP A 6 -1.48 35.68 -15.47
CA TRP A 6 -2.07 34.96 -16.60
C TRP A 6 -2.92 33.80 -16.08
N ALA A 7 -4.25 33.95 -16.17
CA ALA A 7 -5.18 32.91 -15.73
C ALA A 7 -5.09 31.65 -16.61
N ALA A 8 -4.29 30.67 -16.19
CA ALA A 8 -4.09 29.41 -16.90
C ALA A 8 -5.09 28.33 -16.46
N SER A 9 -5.66 27.60 -17.43
CA SER A 9 -6.58 26.49 -17.18
C SER A 9 -5.96 25.16 -17.56
N TRP A 10 -5.71 24.31 -16.57
CA TRP A 10 -5.17 22.96 -16.74
C TRP A 10 -6.34 21.93 -16.69
N ASN A 11 -6.17 20.74 -17.29
CA ASN A 11 -7.26 19.79 -17.62
C ASN A 11 -7.03 18.33 -17.13
N MET A 12 -8.07 17.61 -16.66
CA MET A 12 -7.86 16.31 -15.99
C MET A 12 -7.95 15.05 -16.85
N LEU A 13 -7.07 14.10 -16.54
CA LEU A 13 -7.29 12.67 -16.74
C LEU A 13 -6.95 11.83 -15.47
N VAL A 14 -7.93 11.52 -14.61
CA VAL A 14 -7.78 10.41 -13.63
C VAL A 14 -7.96 9.10 -14.39
N VAL A 15 -6.87 8.56 -14.96
CA VAL A 15 -6.94 7.29 -15.69
C VAL A 15 -6.98 6.13 -14.72
N GLY A 16 -8.19 5.60 -14.52
CA GLY A 16 -8.40 4.24 -14.02
C GLY A 16 -9.02 3.38 -15.12
N LEU A 17 -8.69 2.08 -15.15
CA LEU A 17 -9.45 1.14 -15.97
C LEU A 17 -10.93 1.22 -15.58
N ARG A 18 -11.83 1.31 -16.57
CA ARG A 18 -13.29 1.37 -16.34
C ARG A 18 -13.78 0.11 -15.59
N ASP A 19 -13.15 -1.01 -15.92
CA ASP A 19 -13.44 -2.34 -15.39
C ASP A 19 -12.14 -2.89 -14.75
N ASP A 20 -11.68 -2.20 -13.69
CA ASP A 20 -10.47 -2.57 -12.96
C ASP A 20 -10.79 -3.71 -11.96
N PRO A 21 -10.19 -4.90 -12.08
CA PRO A 21 -10.52 -6.04 -11.21
C PRO A 21 -10.18 -5.80 -9.73
N ARG A 22 -9.36 -4.78 -9.43
CA ARG A 22 -9.06 -4.35 -8.05
C ARG A 22 -10.25 -3.65 -7.37
N TYR A 23 -11.22 -3.16 -8.14
CA TYR A 23 -12.41 -2.45 -7.65
C TYR A 23 -13.70 -3.24 -7.88
N GLU A 24 -13.63 -4.48 -8.38
CA GLU A 24 -14.76 -5.41 -8.42
C GLU A 24 -15.33 -5.64 -7.02
N ARG A 25 -16.66 -5.74 -6.92
CA ARG A 25 -17.36 -5.93 -5.64
C ARG A 25 -16.83 -7.13 -4.86
N LYS A 26 -16.62 -8.28 -5.51
CA LYS A 26 -16.06 -9.50 -4.91
C LYS A 26 -14.66 -9.26 -4.32
N THR A 27 -13.80 -8.54 -5.03
CA THR A 27 -12.45 -8.18 -4.57
C THR A 27 -12.48 -7.24 -3.36
N LEU A 28 -13.41 -6.26 -3.37
CA LEU A 28 -13.59 -5.31 -2.27
C LEU A 28 -14.22 -5.95 -1.03
N GLU A 29 -15.16 -6.89 -1.18
CA GLU A 29 -15.76 -7.66 -0.07
C GLU A 29 -14.74 -8.64 0.56
N GLN A 30 -13.68 -9.01 -0.17
CA GLN A 30 -12.57 -9.83 0.31
C GLN A 30 -11.31 -9.02 0.71
N ALA A 31 -11.41 -7.68 0.67
CA ALA A 31 -10.29 -6.79 0.96
C ALA A 31 -9.87 -6.85 2.44
N PHE A 32 -8.57 -6.66 2.65
CA PHE A 32 -7.93 -6.65 3.97
C PHE A 32 -6.82 -5.59 3.97
N ILE A 33 -6.09 -5.46 5.09
CA ILE A 33 -5.03 -4.45 5.28
C ILE A 33 -4.10 -4.37 4.04
N GLY A 34 -4.04 -3.20 3.42
CA GLY A 34 -3.24 -2.91 2.22
C GLY A 34 -3.94 -3.08 0.87
N LYS A 35 -5.03 -3.85 0.80
CA LYS A 35 -5.86 -3.93 -0.43
C LYS A 35 -6.71 -2.66 -0.61
N PRO A 36 -7.12 -2.30 -1.85
CA PRO A 36 -7.93 -1.11 -2.09
C PRO A 36 -9.33 -1.19 -1.48
N THR A 37 -9.87 -0.05 -1.08
CA THR A 37 -11.22 0.12 -0.49
C THR A 37 -12.26 0.68 -1.48
N GLY A 38 -11.82 1.08 -2.68
CA GLY A 38 -12.64 1.65 -3.75
C GLY A 38 -11.81 2.50 -4.72
N ARG A 39 -12.47 3.16 -5.67
CA ARG A 39 -11.84 4.13 -6.58
C ARG A 39 -11.49 5.41 -5.81
N PRO A 40 -10.25 5.93 -5.88
CA PRO A 40 -9.78 7.01 -5.00
C PRO A 40 -10.21 8.42 -5.46
N LEU A 41 -11.30 8.54 -6.22
CA LEU A 41 -11.77 9.80 -6.82
C LEU A 41 -12.19 10.84 -5.76
N ILE A 42 -12.77 10.39 -4.65
CA ILE A 42 -13.22 11.29 -3.57
C ILE A 42 -12.02 12.00 -2.92
N ALA A 43 -10.88 11.32 -2.79
CA ALA A 43 -9.69 11.91 -2.20
C ALA A 43 -9.01 12.95 -3.12
N ALA A 44 -9.05 12.74 -4.45
CA ALA A 44 -8.64 13.75 -5.42
C ALA A 44 -9.57 14.99 -5.38
N GLN A 45 -10.88 14.80 -5.24
CA GLN A 45 -11.82 15.93 -5.09
C GLN A 45 -11.59 16.71 -3.80
N ILE A 46 -11.35 16.03 -2.67
CA ILE A 46 -11.01 16.70 -1.40
C ILE A 46 -9.74 17.55 -1.53
N ALA A 47 -8.74 17.07 -2.27
CA ALA A 47 -7.55 17.86 -2.52
C ALA A 47 -7.85 19.12 -3.35
N LEU A 48 -8.66 19.04 -4.41
CA LEU A 48 -9.16 20.21 -5.15
C LEU A 48 -9.85 21.22 -4.25
N ASP A 49 -10.82 20.75 -3.45
CA ASP A 49 -11.65 21.60 -2.61
C ASP A 49 -10.79 22.35 -1.56
N GLU A 50 -9.74 21.71 -1.05
CA GLU A 50 -8.76 22.32 -0.15
C GLU A 50 -7.75 23.29 -0.83
N LEU A 51 -7.66 23.30 -2.16
CA LEU A 51 -6.75 24.16 -2.92
C LEU A 51 -7.47 25.32 -3.62
N LYS A 52 -8.81 25.25 -3.66
CA LYS A 52 -9.68 26.10 -4.48
C LYS A 52 -9.45 27.60 -4.26
N ASP A 53 -9.12 28.01 -3.05
CA ASP A 53 -8.95 29.42 -2.70
C ASP A 53 -7.56 29.92 -3.16
N ASN A 54 -6.47 29.22 -2.82
CA ASN A 54 -5.12 29.48 -3.36
C ASN A 54 -5.09 29.55 -4.89
N LEU A 55 -5.78 28.63 -5.56
CA LEU A 55 -5.85 28.58 -7.03
C LEU A 55 -6.60 29.78 -7.61
N GLN A 56 -7.64 30.29 -6.94
CA GLN A 56 -8.31 31.52 -7.35
C GLN A 56 -7.41 32.76 -7.17
N ASP A 57 -6.65 32.82 -6.07
CA ASP A 57 -5.73 33.93 -5.80
C ASP A 57 -4.54 33.97 -6.79
N SER A 58 -4.05 32.80 -7.27
CA SER A 58 -3.08 32.72 -8.38
C SER A 58 -3.71 32.77 -9.77
N GLY A 59 -5.05 32.88 -9.88
CA GLY A 59 -5.79 32.91 -11.15
C GLY A 59 -5.83 31.58 -11.92
N ASN A 60 -5.24 30.52 -11.37
CA ASN A 60 -5.17 29.18 -11.95
C ASN A 60 -6.49 28.42 -11.80
N GLN A 61 -6.85 27.60 -12.80
CA GLN A 61 -7.94 26.63 -12.66
C GLN A 61 -7.46 25.20 -12.87
N LEU A 62 -7.46 24.42 -11.79
CA LEU A 62 -7.28 22.97 -11.86
C LEU A 62 -8.59 22.25 -12.20
N LYS A 63 -8.66 21.80 -13.45
CA LYS A 63 -8.83 20.37 -13.66
C LYS A 63 -7.38 19.79 -13.78
N LEU A 64 -7.14 18.56 -13.39
CA LEU A 64 -6.31 18.31 -12.19
C LEU A 64 -4.77 18.07 -12.21
N GLN A 65 -3.99 17.73 -13.23
CA GLN A 65 -4.24 17.54 -14.66
C GLN A 65 -3.76 16.15 -15.19
N ASP A 66 -2.64 15.60 -14.67
CA ASP A 66 -1.86 14.52 -15.32
C ASP A 66 -1.49 13.30 -14.42
N TRP A 67 -0.64 12.40 -14.94
CA TRP A 67 -0.20 11.16 -14.28
C TRP A 67 0.96 11.38 -13.28
N LEU A 68 0.67 11.37 -11.96
CA LEU A 68 1.70 11.34 -10.91
C LEU A 68 1.64 10.03 -10.10
N HIS A 69 2.73 9.24 -10.10
CA HIS A 69 2.80 8.00 -9.31
C HIS A 69 3.23 8.27 -7.86
N THR A 70 2.26 8.65 -7.03
CA THR A 70 2.46 9.00 -5.61
C THR A 70 2.37 7.80 -4.65
N LEU A 71 2.01 6.60 -5.13
CA LEU A 71 2.13 5.39 -4.32
C LEU A 71 3.61 5.00 -4.15
N PRO A 72 4.01 4.50 -2.97
CA PRO A 72 5.28 3.82 -2.83
C PRO A 72 5.28 2.54 -3.67
N SER A 73 6.33 2.33 -4.45
CA SER A 73 6.53 1.07 -5.19
C SER A 73 6.71 -0.12 -4.24
N GLU A 74 6.46 -1.34 -4.73
CA GLU A 74 6.72 -2.58 -3.97
C GLU A 74 8.15 -2.65 -3.40
N ARG A 75 9.13 -2.07 -4.10
CA ARG A 75 10.50 -1.94 -3.61
C ARG A 75 10.61 -0.99 -2.42
N MET A 76 9.93 0.16 -2.44
CA MET A 76 9.90 1.10 -1.31
C MET A 76 9.19 0.50 -0.10
N LEU A 77 8.12 -0.27 -0.33
CA LEU A 77 7.40 -1.01 0.72
C LEU A 77 8.29 -2.10 1.36
N ALA A 78 8.98 -2.88 0.54
CA ALA A 78 9.94 -3.90 1.01
C ALA A 78 11.16 -3.27 1.72
N ASP A 79 11.71 -2.19 1.17
CA ASP A 79 12.80 -1.43 1.79
C ASP A 79 12.38 -0.86 3.16
N ALA A 80 11.19 -0.25 3.26
CA ALA A 80 10.66 0.30 4.52
C ALA A 80 10.39 -0.77 5.59
N MET A 81 9.81 -1.91 5.20
CA MET A 81 9.59 -3.03 6.14
C MET A 81 10.92 -3.61 6.62
N ALA A 82 11.89 -3.81 5.72
CA ALA A 82 13.19 -4.34 6.08
C ALA A 82 13.96 -3.41 7.04
N GLN A 83 13.87 -2.08 6.86
CA GLN A 83 14.37 -1.11 7.83
C GLN A 83 13.66 -1.20 9.19
N TRP A 84 12.33 -1.30 9.22
CA TRP A 84 11.53 -1.38 10.44
C TRP A 84 11.82 -2.65 11.27
N LEU A 85 12.06 -3.78 10.59
CA LEU A 85 12.46 -5.06 11.17
C LEU A 85 13.90 -4.98 11.73
N ALA A 86 14.85 -4.46 10.94
CA ALA A 86 16.24 -4.29 11.37
C ALA A 86 16.35 -3.36 12.60
N ALA A 87 15.53 -2.30 12.66
CA ALA A 87 15.46 -1.37 13.80
C ALA A 87 14.89 -2.00 15.09
N ARG A 88 14.17 -3.13 14.99
CA ARG A 88 13.74 -3.96 16.14
C ARG A 88 14.68 -5.12 16.46
N ASN A 89 15.78 -5.23 15.72
CA ASN A 89 16.67 -6.38 15.71
C ASN A 89 15.93 -7.71 15.44
N TRP A 90 14.82 -7.67 14.69
CA TRP A 90 14.11 -8.84 14.18
C TRP A 90 14.75 -9.21 12.84
N ARG A 91 15.80 -10.03 12.89
CA ARG A 91 16.73 -10.22 11.76
C ARG A 91 16.57 -11.55 11.06
N ASP A 92 16.18 -12.59 11.79
CA ASP A 92 16.13 -13.95 11.28
C ASP A 92 14.68 -14.31 10.91
N MET A 93 14.43 -14.70 9.65
CA MET A 93 13.06 -14.88 9.12
C MET A 93 12.85 -16.20 8.38
N ILE A 94 11.61 -16.70 8.45
CA ILE A 94 11.07 -17.65 7.47
C ILE A 94 10.41 -16.84 6.36
N VAL A 95 10.62 -17.22 5.10
CA VAL A 95 9.93 -16.64 3.94
C VAL A 95 9.01 -17.70 3.33
N LEU A 96 7.72 -17.40 3.26
CA LEU A 96 6.70 -18.23 2.63
C LEU A 96 6.26 -17.58 1.31
N VAL A 97 6.41 -18.28 0.20
CA VAL A 97 6.13 -17.77 -1.15
C VAL A 97 4.97 -18.54 -1.77
N GLY A 98 4.00 -17.83 -2.33
CA GLY A 98 2.85 -18.43 -3.01
C GLY A 98 3.18 -19.02 -4.39
N PRO A 99 2.18 -19.65 -5.04
CA PRO A 99 2.37 -20.33 -6.31
C PRO A 99 2.35 -19.41 -7.53
N GLU A 100 1.89 -18.15 -7.41
CA GLU A 100 1.69 -17.28 -8.57
C GLU A 100 3.01 -16.71 -9.12
N PRO A 101 3.13 -16.48 -10.44
CA PRO A 101 4.28 -15.78 -11.02
C PRO A 101 4.51 -14.38 -10.42
N LYS A 102 3.44 -13.74 -9.92
CA LYS A 102 3.49 -12.45 -9.21
C LYS A 102 4.11 -12.58 -7.80
N ASP A 103 3.94 -13.71 -7.12
CA ASP A 103 4.54 -13.97 -5.81
C ASP A 103 6.05 -14.14 -5.94
N GLN A 104 6.52 -14.79 -7.01
CA GLN A 104 7.94 -14.90 -7.35
C GLN A 104 8.55 -13.52 -7.66
N ALA A 105 7.89 -12.70 -8.49
CA ALA A 105 8.35 -11.33 -8.77
C ALA A 105 8.41 -10.45 -7.50
N LEU A 106 7.41 -10.58 -6.61
CA LEU A 106 7.41 -9.91 -5.31
C LEU A 106 8.56 -10.43 -4.42
N ARG A 107 8.78 -11.74 -4.37
CA ARG A 107 9.91 -12.37 -3.65
C ARG A 107 11.24 -11.78 -4.05
N ASP A 108 11.51 -11.59 -5.33
CA ASP A 108 12.81 -11.09 -5.78
C ASP A 108 13.04 -9.61 -5.40
N ILE A 109 11.97 -8.79 -5.37
CA ILE A 109 12.00 -7.42 -4.81
C ILE A 109 12.27 -7.42 -3.31
N TRP A 110 11.61 -8.30 -2.55
CA TRP A 110 11.80 -8.40 -1.11
C TRP A 110 13.17 -8.97 -0.74
N MET A 111 13.71 -9.97 -1.45
CA MET A 111 15.06 -10.49 -1.22
C MET A 111 16.15 -9.45 -1.46
N ALA A 112 15.99 -8.60 -2.49
CA ALA A 112 16.90 -7.47 -2.75
C ALA A 112 16.87 -6.39 -1.64
N SER A 113 15.82 -6.36 -0.83
CA SER A 113 15.66 -5.45 0.31
C SER A 113 16.20 -6.08 1.59
N ILE A 114 15.82 -7.33 1.88
CA ILE A 114 16.34 -8.18 2.97
C ILE A 114 17.88 -8.21 2.98
N LYS A 115 18.49 -8.48 1.81
CA LYS A 115 19.95 -8.48 1.64
C LYS A 115 20.59 -7.12 1.94
N ARG A 116 19.90 -6.01 1.64
CA ARG A 116 20.43 -4.64 1.78
C ARG A 116 20.57 -4.21 3.25
N TYR A 117 19.65 -4.61 4.13
CA TYR A 117 19.66 -4.21 5.55
C TYR A 117 20.20 -5.30 6.50
N GLY A 118 20.81 -6.35 5.96
CA GLY A 118 21.42 -7.42 6.77
C GLY A 118 20.39 -8.23 7.55
N LEU A 119 19.26 -8.54 6.92
CA LEU A 119 18.29 -9.53 7.37
C LEU A 119 18.64 -10.92 6.79
N LYS A 120 18.24 -12.00 7.46
CA LYS A 120 18.62 -13.38 7.14
C LYS A 120 17.41 -14.26 6.91
N VAL A 121 17.31 -14.88 5.73
CA VAL A 121 16.35 -15.95 5.47
C VAL A 121 16.90 -17.25 6.02
N LYS A 122 16.26 -17.80 7.06
CA LYS A 122 16.62 -19.11 7.63
C LYS A 122 16.03 -20.26 6.84
N ALA A 123 14.82 -20.07 6.32
CA ALA A 123 14.17 -20.99 5.41
C ALA A 123 13.29 -20.22 4.42
N GLU A 124 13.40 -20.55 3.14
CA GLU A 124 12.45 -20.14 2.10
C GLU A 124 11.63 -21.37 1.70
N ARG A 125 10.30 -21.27 1.76
CA ARG A 125 9.39 -22.41 1.57
C ARG A 125 8.23 -21.98 0.68
N LYS A 126 7.80 -22.83 -0.25
CA LYS A 126 6.63 -22.57 -1.09
C LYS A 126 5.39 -23.23 -0.46
N PHE A 127 4.26 -22.53 -0.48
CA PHE A 127 2.96 -23.08 -0.08
C PHE A 127 2.06 -23.26 -1.31
N VAL A 128 1.03 -24.10 -1.20
CA VAL A 128 0.05 -24.30 -2.27
C VAL A 128 -1.35 -23.85 -1.86
N LEU A 129 -2.05 -23.20 -2.78
CA LEU A 129 -3.46 -22.81 -2.65
C LEU A 129 -4.33 -23.92 -3.25
N SER A 130 -4.61 -24.96 -2.46
CA SER A 130 -5.27 -26.18 -2.94
C SER A 130 -6.23 -26.76 -1.91
N GLY A 131 -7.40 -27.21 -2.37
CA GLY A 131 -8.38 -27.94 -1.55
C GLY A 131 -8.10 -29.44 -1.43
N ASP A 132 -7.12 -29.99 -2.17
CA ASP A 132 -6.81 -31.43 -2.16
C ASP A 132 -6.33 -31.87 -0.76
N PRO A 133 -7.02 -32.83 -0.10
CA PRO A 133 -6.57 -33.40 1.16
C PRO A 133 -5.10 -33.89 1.17
N ARG A 134 -4.59 -34.35 0.03
CA ARG A 134 -3.21 -34.83 -0.14
C ARG A 134 -2.16 -33.73 -0.08
N GLN A 135 -2.54 -32.48 -0.34
CA GLN A 135 -1.63 -31.33 -0.38
C GLN A 135 -1.64 -30.51 0.92
N ARG A 136 -2.52 -30.86 1.88
CA ARG A 136 -2.71 -30.14 3.15
C ARG A 136 -1.44 -29.90 3.95
N GLU A 137 -0.46 -30.81 3.91
CA GLU A 137 0.81 -30.63 4.62
C GLU A 137 1.67 -29.53 4.01
N ALA A 138 1.69 -29.42 2.67
CA ALA A 138 2.35 -28.34 1.93
C ALA A 138 1.63 -26.97 2.07
N SER A 139 0.42 -26.97 2.64
CA SER A 139 -0.34 -25.77 3.02
C SER A 139 -0.44 -25.56 4.54
N ASN A 140 0.17 -26.42 5.37
CA ASN A 140 -0.02 -26.38 6.82
C ASN A 140 0.84 -25.27 7.45
N PRO A 141 0.24 -24.20 8.02
CA PRO A 141 1.00 -23.07 8.55
C PRO A 141 2.02 -23.45 9.62
N LYS A 142 1.72 -24.48 10.44
CA LYS A 142 2.62 -24.93 11.51
C LYS A 142 3.84 -25.66 10.95
N LEU A 143 3.64 -26.60 10.02
CA LEU A 143 4.77 -27.29 9.36
C LEU A 143 5.64 -26.28 8.58
N LEU A 144 5.00 -25.39 7.83
CA LEU A 144 5.68 -24.33 7.07
C LEU A 144 6.47 -23.35 7.96
N THR A 145 6.12 -23.18 9.24
CA THR A 145 6.79 -22.23 10.15
C THR A 145 7.56 -22.87 11.31
N ALA A 146 7.78 -24.19 11.28
CA ALA A 146 8.47 -24.94 12.34
C ALA A 146 10.00 -24.71 12.45
N GLU A 147 10.60 -23.81 11.67
CA GLU A 147 12.04 -23.53 11.72
C GLU A 147 12.44 -22.94 13.09
N PRO A 148 13.34 -23.56 13.89
CA PRO A 148 13.69 -23.05 15.20
C PRO A 148 14.45 -21.71 15.11
N ALA A 149 14.30 -20.87 16.15
CA ALA A 149 15.03 -19.60 16.30
C ALA A 149 14.98 -18.68 15.06
N HIS A 150 13.77 -18.40 14.57
CA HIS A 150 13.45 -17.24 13.74
C HIS A 150 12.72 -16.18 14.58
N ASP A 151 12.76 -14.92 14.17
CA ASP A 151 12.05 -13.79 14.79
C ASP A 151 10.68 -13.55 14.16
N VAL A 152 10.59 -13.62 12.83
CA VAL A 152 9.39 -13.27 12.05
C VAL A 152 9.07 -14.28 10.95
N VAL A 153 7.80 -14.35 10.55
CA VAL A 153 7.37 -15.09 9.36
C VAL A 153 6.93 -14.08 8.29
N MET A 154 7.70 -13.99 7.22
CA MET A 154 7.30 -13.23 6.04
C MET A 154 6.46 -14.12 5.12
N VAL A 155 5.32 -13.59 4.64
CA VAL A 155 4.48 -14.25 3.64
C VAL A 155 4.33 -13.35 2.42
N LEU A 156 4.51 -13.93 1.24
CA LEU A 156 4.44 -13.26 -0.05
C LEU A 156 3.36 -13.97 -0.88
N ASP A 157 2.17 -13.37 -0.86
CA ASP A 157 0.90 -13.92 -1.33
C ASP A 157 0.08 -12.79 -1.94
N THR A 158 0.17 -12.63 -3.26
CA THR A 158 -0.47 -11.53 -3.98
C THR A 158 -2.00 -11.70 -4.04
N VAL A 159 -2.50 -12.94 -3.94
CA VAL A 159 -3.94 -13.25 -3.77
C VAL A 159 -4.38 -12.88 -2.34
N GLY A 160 -3.63 -13.35 -1.35
CA GLY A 160 -3.79 -13.05 0.08
C GLY A 160 -4.65 -14.05 0.85
N GLU A 161 -5.05 -15.18 0.25
CA GLU A 161 -5.89 -16.20 0.93
C GLU A 161 -5.13 -16.91 2.06
N PHE A 162 -3.86 -17.28 1.83
CA PHE A 162 -3.03 -17.92 2.84
C PHE A 162 -2.51 -16.88 3.86
N ALA A 163 -2.08 -15.71 3.38
CA ALA A 163 -1.59 -14.63 4.23
C ALA A 163 -2.64 -14.07 5.20
N LYS A 164 -3.93 -14.06 4.83
CA LYS A 164 -5.03 -13.69 5.73
C LYS A 164 -5.18 -14.64 6.92
N ALA A 165 -4.92 -15.93 6.73
CA ALA A 165 -5.09 -16.96 7.78
C ALA A 165 -3.83 -17.20 8.63
N LEU A 166 -2.66 -16.70 8.20
CA LEU A 166 -1.38 -17.00 8.83
C LEU A 166 -1.14 -16.36 10.23
N PRO A 167 -1.58 -15.12 10.54
CA PRO A 167 -1.47 -14.55 11.88
C PRO A 167 -2.07 -15.47 12.96
N TYR A 168 -1.34 -15.65 14.06
CA TYR A 168 -1.67 -16.55 15.19
C TYR A 168 -1.72 -18.06 14.88
N ASN A 169 -1.56 -18.48 13.62
CA ASN A 169 -1.57 -19.90 13.22
C ASN A 169 -0.16 -20.49 12.96
N THR A 170 0.89 -19.71 13.17
CA THR A 170 2.30 -20.14 13.08
C THR A 170 2.68 -21.14 14.20
N ALA A 171 3.74 -21.93 14.00
CA ALA A 171 4.19 -22.92 14.99
C ALA A 171 4.79 -22.31 16.26
N LEU A 172 5.50 -21.19 16.11
CA LEU A 172 5.96 -20.34 17.21
C LEU A 172 5.14 -19.04 17.19
N PRO A 173 4.88 -18.40 18.34
CA PRO A 173 4.13 -17.13 18.42
C PRO A 173 5.02 -15.97 17.93
N ARG A 174 5.15 -15.85 16.61
CA ARG A 174 5.96 -14.83 15.94
C ARG A 174 5.07 -13.89 15.11
N PRO A 175 5.44 -12.61 14.97
CA PRO A 175 4.74 -11.69 14.09
C PRO A 175 4.85 -12.17 12.62
N VAL A 176 3.74 -12.04 11.92
CA VAL A 176 3.63 -12.28 10.48
C VAL A 176 3.78 -10.94 9.75
N THR A 177 4.45 -10.92 8.60
CA THR A 177 4.71 -9.69 7.82
C THR A 177 4.70 -9.94 6.31
N GLY A 178 4.67 -8.87 5.50
CA GLY A 178 4.65 -8.93 4.04
C GLY A 178 3.24 -8.72 3.51
N SER A 179 2.67 -9.74 2.86
CA SER A 179 1.30 -9.75 2.33
C SER A 179 0.21 -9.98 3.39
N GLY A 180 0.55 -10.03 4.68
CA GLY A 180 -0.39 -10.23 5.78
C GLY A 180 0.22 -9.90 7.14
N GLY A 181 -0.62 -9.76 8.16
CA GLY A 181 -0.19 -9.34 9.50
C GLY A 181 0.31 -7.89 9.50
N LEU A 182 1.62 -7.70 9.74
CA LEU A 182 2.30 -6.41 9.68
C LEU A 182 2.65 -6.07 8.22
N VAL A 183 1.89 -5.15 7.63
CA VAL A 183 2.00 -4.71 6.23
C VAL A 183 2.52 -3.26 6.19
N PRO A 184 3.53 -2.92 5.35
CA PRO A 184 3.91 -1.53 5.10
C PRO A 184 2.84 -0.84 4.24
N LEU A 185 2.45 0.39 4.58
CA LEU A 185 1.37 1.12 3.91
C LEU A 185 1.82 2.55 3.55
N ALA A 186 1.23 3.13 2.50
CA ALA A 186 1.39 4.56 2.19
C ALA A 186 0.59 5.43 3.17
N TRP A 187 -0.58 4.92 3.60
CA TRP A 187 -1.48 5.59 4.54
C TRP A 187 -2.28 4.59 5.37
N HIS A 188 -2.62 5.00 6.59
CA HIS A 188 -3.48 4.27 7.51
C HIS A 188 -4.33 5.28 8.32
N PRO A 189 -5.64 5.04 8.56
CA PRO A 189 -6.51 6.02 9.23
C PRO A 189 -6.11 6.35 10.67
N SER A 190 -5.39 5.45 11.35
CA SER A 190 -4.83 5.69 12.69
C SER A 190 -3.48 6.44 12.68
N TRP A 191 -3.11 7.11 11.59
CA TRP A 191 -1.96 8.02 11.56
C TRP A 191 -2.38 9.41 12.05
N GLU A 192 -1.62 9.96 13.01
CA GLU A 192 -2.03 11.15 13.77
C GLU A 192 -1.16 12.40 13.52
N ARG A 193 -0.08 12.27 12.73
CA ARG A 193 0.88 13.36 12.49
C ARG A 193 0.56 14.16 11.23
N TYR A 194 1.12 15.37 11.13
CA TYR A 194 1.09 16.21 9.92
C TYR A 194 -0.34 16.50 9.38
N GLY A 195 -1.32 16.69 10.25
CA GLY A 195 -2.71 16.99 9.85
C GLY A 195 -3.54 15.76 9.40
N ALA A 196 -3.01 14.55 9.57
CA ALA A 196 -3.68 13.31 9.17
C ALA A 196 -5.09 13.11 9.78
N PRO A 197 -5.37 13.42 11.06
CA PRO A 197 -6.72 13.32 11.61
C PRO A 197 -7.73 14.21 10.90
N GLN A 198 -7.34 15.42 10.51
CA GLN A 198 -8.18 16.37 9.80
C GLN A 198 -8.50 15.88 8.38
N LEU A 199 -7.51 15.33 7.68
CA LEU A 199 -7.69 14.71 6.37
C LEU A 199 -8.62 13.48 6.44
N ASN A 200 -8.35 12.56 7.38
CA ASN A 200 -9.17 11.35 7.58
C ASN A 200 -10.63 11.72 7.91
N HIS A 201 -10.86 12.73 8.76
CA HIS A 201 -12.19 13.22 9.10
C HIS A 201 -12.92 13.88 7.91
N ARG A 202 -12.23 14.64 7.05
CA ARG A 202 -12.81 15.16 5.79
C ARG A 202 -13.19 14.01 4.85
N PHE A 203 -12.29 13.03 4.66
CA PHE A 203 -12.55 11.87 3.80
C PHE A 203 -13.72 11.03 4.30
N GLN A 204 -13.80 10.74 5.60
CA GLN A 204 -14.88 9.94 6.18
C GLN A 204 -16.25 10.63 6.01
N LYS A 205 -16.33 11.96 6.17
CA LYS A 205 -17.58 12.73 5.98
C LYS A 205 -18.13 12.65 4.55
N LEU A 206 -17.28 12.55 3.54
CA LEU A 206 -17.68 12.58 2.12
C LEU A 206 -17.81 11.20 1.49
N SER A 207 -17.11 10.18 2.02
CA SER A 207 -17.11 8.82 1.48
C SER A 207 -17.88 7.79 2.32
N ASN A 208 -18.17 8.12 3.60
CA ASN A 208 -18.56 7.18 4.65
C ASN A 208 -17.61 5.95 4.78
N LYS A 209 -16.32 6.13 4.44
CA LYS A 209 -15.26 5.12 4.51
C LYS A 209 -14.05 5.63 5.29
N GLN A 210 -13.19 4.71 5.72
CA GLN A 210 -11.85 5.05 6.16
C GLN A 210 -10.90 5.18 4.96
N MET A 211 -9.96 6.13 5.06
CA MET A 211 -9.06 6.50 3.97
C MET A 211 -7.93 5.46 3.82
N ALA A 212 -7.78 4.90 2.62
CA ALA A 212 -6.75 3.91 2.32
C ALA A 212 -5.52 4.52 1.63
N SER A 213 -4.50 3.70 1.39
CA SER A 213 -3.26 4.11 0.70
C SER A 213 -3.50 4.63 -0.71
N GLN A 214 -4.51 4.09 -1.42
CA GLN A 214 -4.88 4.51 -2.77
C GLN A 214 -5.60 5.87 -2.77
N ASP A 215 -6.46 6.10 -1.77
CA ASP A 215 -7.12 7.39 -1.54
C ASP A 215 -6.07 8.48 -1.26
N TRP A 216 -5.16 8.22 -0.32
CA TRP A 216 -4.07 9.14 0.00
C TRP A 216 -3.17 9.45 -1.19
N ALA A 217 -2.83 8.46 -2.02
CA ALA A 217 -2.05 8.69 -3.23
C ALA A 217 -2.76 9.66 -4.19
N ALA A 218 -4.07 9.53 -4.39
CA ALA A 218 -4.83 10.44 -5.24
C ALA A 218 -4.91 11.87 -4.64
N TRP A 219 -5.10 12.00 -3.32
CA TRP A 219 -5.03 13.31 -2.64
C TRP A 219 -3.63 13.95 -2.78
N MET A 220 -2.57 13.19 -2.58
CA MET A 220 -1.18 13.64 -2.77
C MET A 220 -0.88 14.06 -4.20
N ALA A 221 -1.36 13.32 -5.20
CA ALA A 221 -1.08 13.63 -6.61
C ALA A 221 -1.60 15.02 -7.00
N VAL A 222 -2.82 15.33 -6.56
CA VAL A 222 -3.43 16.65 -6.71
C VAL A 222 -2.66 17.72 -5.94
N LYS A 223 -2.32 17.48 -4.66
CA LYS A 223 -1.59 18.44 -3.83
C LYS A 223 -0.24 18.80 -4.46
N SER A 224 0.56 17.80 -4.84
CA SER A 224 1.87 18.01 -5.46
C SER A 224 1.78 18.79 -6.78
N PHE A 225 0.79 18.51 -7.63
CA PHE A 225 0.62 19.23 -8.89
C PHE A 225 0.21 20.70 -8.66
N ALA A 226 -0.70 20.95 -7.71
CA ALA A 226 -1.14 22.29 -7.39
C ALA A 226 -0.06 23.15 -6.75
N THR A 227 0.75 22.60 -5.84
CA THR A 227 1.89 23.32 -5.27
C THR A 227 2.93 23.68 -6.33
N ALA A 228 3.18 22.81 -7.32
CA ALA A 228 4.08 23.15 -8.43
C ALA A 228 3.59 24.34 -9.26
N LEU A 229 2.28 24.49 -9.48
CA LEU A 229 1.68 25.65 -10.16
C LEU A 229 1.62 26.93 -9.28
N ASP A 230 1.82 26.81 -7.97
CA ASP A 230 1.90 27.94 -7.02
C ASP A 230 3.36 28.41 -6.87
N GLU A 231 4.33 27.53 -7.17
CA GLU A 231 5.78 27.80 -7.16
C GLU A 231 6.34 28.29 -8.51
N GLU A 232 5.69 27.97 -9.65
CA GLU A 232 5.99 28.50 -11.00
C GLU A 232 4.83 29.38 -11.56
N PRO A 233 4.78 30.69 -11.25
CA PRO A 233 3.72 31.63 -11.68
C PRO A 233 3.92 32.32 -13.05
#